data_AF-A0A8C3ANA5-F1
#
_entry.id   AF-A0A8C3ANA5-F1
#
_cell.length_a   1.000
_cell.length_b   1.000
_cell.length_c   1.000
_cell.angle_alpha   90.00
_cell.angle_beta   90.00
_cell.angle_gamma   90.00
#
_symmetry.space_group_name_H-M   'P 1'
#
loop_
_entity.id
_entity.type
_entity.pdbx_description
1 polymer ?
#
loop_
_entity_poly.entity_id
_entity_poly.type
_entity_poly.pdbx_seq_one_letter_code
_entity_poly.pdbx_strand_id
1 'polypeptide(L)'
;MWVPLLFVFLSIIVAPEFANGQTYVYKYEATVMGGLPEMGLARAGVKIRCKVMISADSGNTFILKLVDPEILEFSGIWPKEDFVPATNLTTTLTAQLLTPIKFEYANGVVGKVFTLWTQYKNRVHFR
;
A
#
# COMPACT_ATOMS: atom_id res chain seq x y z
N MET A 1 40.52 -30.69 18.51
CA MET A 1 40.58 -29.34 17.94
C MET A 1 39.47 -29.23 16.90
N TRP A 2 38.34 -28.58 17.24
CA TRP A 2 37.18 -28.44 16.37
C TRP A 2 36.85 -26.95 16.28
N VAL A 3 36.85 -26.40 15.06
CA VAL A 3 36.42 -25.02 14.79
C VAL A 3 35.01 -25.10 14.19
N PRO A 4 33.96 -24.58 14.83
CA PRO A 4 32.65 -24.54 14.21
C PRO A 4 32.63 -23.40 13.19
N LEU A 5 32.43 -23.74 11.92
CA LEU A 5 32.14 -22.79 10.85
C LEU A 5 30.80 -22.11 11.15
N LEU A 6 30.86 -20.83 11.48
CA LEU A 6 29.69 -19.96 11.55
C LEU A 6 29.21 -19.73 10.11
N PHE A 7 28.14 -20.40 9.69
CA PHE A 7 27.43 -20.04 8.46
C PHE A 7 26.70 -18.73 8.70
N VAL A 8 27.33 -17.62 8.34
CA VAL A 8 26.63 -16.33 8.21
C VAL A 8 25.82 -16.41 6.93
N PHE A 9 24.52 -16.65 7.06
CA PHE A 9 23.58 -16.54 5.95
C PHE A 9 23.44 -15.04 5.62
N LEU A 10 24.15 -14.57 4.59
CA LEU A 10 23.90 -13.24 4.04
C LEU A 10 22.55 -13.31 3.31
N SER A 11 21.49 -12.88 3.97
CA SER A 11 20.22 -12.63 3.31
C SER A 11 20.42 -11.45 2.34
N ILE A 12 20.67 -11.75 1.07
CA ILE A 12 20.64 -10.74 0.01
C ILE A 12 19.18 -10.28 -0.09
N ILE A 13 18.88 -9.07 0.39
CA ILE A 13 17.58 -8.44 0.16
C ILE A 13 17.55 -8.06 -1.33
N VAL A 14 16.87 -8.87 -2.14
CA VAL A 14 16.61 -8.54 -3.55
C VAL A 14 15.46 -7.56 -3.58
N ALA A 15 15.74 -6.33 -4.01
CA ALA A 15 14.71 -5.32 -4.21
C ALA A 15 13.82 -5.70 -5.42
N PRO A 16 12.51 -5.42 -5.38
CA PRO A 16 11.64 -5.61 -6.55
C PRO A 16 12.15 -4.81 -7.76
N GLU A 17 12.28 -5.44 -8.91
CA GLU A 17 12.57 -4.75 -10.16
C GLU A 17 11.29 -4.59 -10.99
N PHE A 18 11.11 -3.40 -11.55
CA PHE A 18 9.96 -3.06 -12.37
C PHE A 18 10.43 -2.69 -13.76
N ALA A 19 10.21 -3.58 -14.72
CA ALA A 19 10.63 -3.40 -16.10
C ALA A 19 9.72 -2.40 -16.84
N ASN A 20 10.32 -1.68 -17.79
CA ASN A 20 9.57 -0.73 -18.61
C ASN A 20 8.51 -1.46 -19.47
N GLY A 21 7.34 -0.85 -19.62
CA GLY A 21 6.21 -1.42 -20.35
C GLY A 21 5.46 -2.55 -19.63
N GLN A 22 5.88 -2.97 -18.42
CA GLN A 22 5.18 -3.98 -17.63
C GLN A 22 4.31 -3.33 -16.55
N THR A 23 3.19 -3.99 -16.25
CA THR A 23 2.32 -3.67 -15.11
C THR A 23 2.30 -4.84 -14.15
N TYR A 24 2.68 -4.59 -12.91
CA TYR A 24 2.74 -5.57 -11.84
C TYR A 24 1.49 -5.44 -10.99
N VAL A 25 0.79 -6.56 -10.75
CA VAL A 25 -0.48 -6.57 -10.04
C VAL A 25 -0.32 -7.36 -8.75
N TYR A 26 -0.58 -6.72 -7.62
CA TYR A 26 -0.51 -7.31 -6.29
C TYR A 26 -1.89 -7.34 -5.65
N LYS A 27 -2.20 -8.42 -4.93
CA LYS A 27 -3.31 -8.41 -3.98
C LYS A 27 -2.83 -7.69 -2.71
N TYR A 28 -3.56 -6.68 -2.28
CA TYR A 28 -3.22 -5.90 -1.10
C TYR A 28 -4.35 -5.97 -0.07
N GLU A 29 -3.96 -6.19 1.18
CA GLU A 29 -4.85 -6.12 2.35
C GLU A 29 -4.10 -5.43 3.49
N ALA A 30 -4.75 -4.45 4.11
CA ALA A 30 -4.22 -3.77 5.29
C ALA A 30 -5.33 -3.57 6.31
N THR A 31 -5.01 -3.70 7.60
CA THR A 31 -5.96 -3.58 8.70
C THR A 31 -5.38 -2.72 9.79
N VAL A 32 -6.19 -1.80 10.31
CA VAL A 32 -5.88 -0.99 11.49
C VAL A 32 -6.97 -1.22 12.52
N MET A 33 -6.57 -1.60 13.73
CA MET A 33 -7.48 -1.90 14.85
C MET A 33 -7.14 -1.03 16.05
N GLY A 34 -8.16 -0.54 16.74
CA GLY A 34 -8.08 0.12 18.04
C GLY A 34 -8.83 -0.67 19.11
N GLY A 35 -8.38 -0.53 20.36
CA GLY A 35 -8.92 -1.24 21.53
C GLY A 35 -7.84 -2.00 22.30
N LEU A 36 -8.24 -2.63 23.40
CA LEU A 36 -7.32 -3.41 24.23
C LEU A 36 -6.90 -4.71 23.53
N PRO A 37 -5.64 -5.16 23.70
CA PRO A 37 -5.08 -6.31 23.00
C PRO A 37 -5.60 -7.65 23.52
N GLU A 38 -6.39 -7.68 24.61
CA GLU A 38 -7.01 -8.90 25.11
C GLU A 38 -8.11 -9.43 24.18
N MET A 39 -8.31 -10.75 24.20
CA MET A 39 -9.43 -11.42 23.52
C MET A 39 -10.72 -11.25 24.32
N GLY A 40 -11.87 -11.29 23.63
CA GLY A 40 -13.18 -11.17 24.27
C GLY A 40 -13.57 -9.73 24.60
N LEU A 41 -12.73 -8.75 24.25
CA LEU A 41 -13.02 -7.34 24.42
C LEU A 41 -13.47 -6.68 23.12
N ALA A 42 -14.21 -5.59 23.27
CA ALA A 42 -14.67 -4.78 22.16
C ALA A 42 -13.48 -4.07 21.49
N ARG A 43 -13.45 -4.11 20.16
CA ARG A 43 -12.52 -3.35 19.31
C ARG A 43 -13.28 -2.68 18.18
N ALA A 44 -12.63 -1.68 17.60
CA ALA A 44 -13.05 -1.05 16.37
C ALA A 44 -11.89 -1.04 15.39
N GLY A 45 -12.18 -1.10 14.10
CA GLY A 45 -11.12 -1.05 13.10
C GLY A 45 -11.61 -0.91 11.67
N VAL A 46 -10.64 -0.70 10.79
CA VAL A 46 -10.85 -0.54 9.36
C VAL A 46 -9.89 -1.47 8.64
N LYS A 47 -10.41 -2.17 7.62
CA LYS A 47 -9.64 -2.97 6.69
C LYS A 47 -9.83 -2.41 5.29
N ILE A 48 -8.78 -2.39 4.48
CA ILE A 48 -8.86 -2.19 3.04
C ILE A 48 -8.39 -3.45 2.34
N ARG A 49 -9.11 -3.86 1.30
CA ARG A 49 -8.67 -4.89 0.36
C ARG A 49 -8.79 -4.36 -1.07
N CYS A 50 -7.80 -4.63 -1.90
CA CYS A 50 -7.79 -4.19 -3.28
C CYS A 50 -6.74 -4.96 -4.11
N LYS A 51 -6.67 -4.64 -5.40
CA LYS A 51 -5.47 -4.89 -6.19
C LYS A 51 -4.66 -3.59 -6.29
N VAL A 52 -3.34 -3.71 -6.23
CA VAL A 52 -2.40 -2.62 -6.47
C VAL A 52 -1.70 -2.89 -7.79
N MET A 53 -1.81 -1.97 -8.74
CA MET A 53 -1.07 -1.99 -9.99
C MET A 53 0.11 -1.03 -9.90
N ILE A 54 1.31 -1.50 -10.22
CA ILE A 54 2.53 -0.69 -10.32
C ILE A 54 3.06 -0.80 -11.73
N SER A 55 3.30 0.32 -12.40
CA SER A 55 3.88 0.38 -13.75
C SER A 55 4.94 1.45 -13.84
N ALA A 56 5.95 1.24 -14.69
CA ALA A 56 6.92 2.28 -15.04
C ALA A 56 6.22 3.43 -15.77
N ASP A 57 6.69 4.66 -15.54
CA ASP A 57 6.23 5.86 -16.26
C ASP A 57 7.38 6.47 -17.07
N SER A 58 8.42 6.99 -16.41
CA SER A 58 9.63 7.50 -17.06
C SER A 58 10.82 7.54 -16.10
N GLY A 59 12.00 7.18 -16.58
CA GLY A 59 13.21 7.09 -15.75
C GLY A 59 12.96 6.21 -14.51
N ASN A 60 13.30 6.73 -13.33
CA ASN A 60 13.07 6.06 -12.04
C ASN A 60 11.71 6.42 -11.42
N THR A 61 10.71 6.76 -12.24
CA THR A 61 9.36 7.09 -11.75
C THR A 61 8.34 6.05 -12.16
N PHE A 62 7.44 5.76 -11.23
CA PHE A 62 6.44 4.71 -11.32
C PHE A 62 5.07 5.26 -10.93
N ILE A 63 4.02 4.60 -11.41
CA ILE A 63 2.64 4.91 -11.08
C ILE A 63 2.05 3.72 -10.34
N LEU A 64 1.43 4.00 -9.18
CA LEU A 64 0.62 3.09 -8.40
C LEU A 64 -0.86 3.43 -8.61
N LYS A 65 -1.68 2.41 -8.88
CA LYS A 65 -3.14 2.53 -8.94
C LYS A 65 -3.79 1.45 -8.08
N LEU A 66 -4.82 1.83 -7.33
CA LEU A 66 -5.71 0.86 -6.71
C LEU A 66 -6.78 0.43 -7.72
N VAL A 67 -7.11 -0.85 -7.70
CA VAL A 67 -8.19 -1.44 -8.51
C VAL A 67 -9.14 -2.15 -7.58
N ASP A 68 -10.43 -1.86 -7.78
CA ASP A 68 -11.56 -2.36 -7.00
C ASP A 68 -11.33 -2.25 -5.48
N PRO A 69 -11.00 -1.06 -4.94
CA PRO A 69 -10.77 -0.90 -3.52
C PRO A 69 -12.08 -1.06 -2.74
N GLU A 70 -12.02 -1.82 -1.65
CA GLU A 70 -13.13 -2.02 -0.73
C GLU A 70 -12.67 -1.78 0.71
N ILE A 71 -13.40 -0.91 1.40
CA ILE A 71 -13.21 -0.66 2.83
C ILE A 71 -14.20 -1.51 3.60
N LEU A 72 -13.71 -2.20 4.63
CA LEU A 72 -14.51 -2.92 5.60
C LEU A 72 -14.30 -2.31 6.98
N GLU A 73 -15.34 -2.33 7.80
CA GLU A 73 -15.29 -1.90 9.18
C GLU A 73 -15.47 -3.08 10.13
N PHE A 74 -14.87 -2.97 11.30
CA PHE A 74 -15.05 -3.89 12.40
C PHE A 74 -15.52 -3.09 13.60
N SER A 75 -16.56 -3.56 14.26
CA SER A 75 -17.04 -3.03 15.54
C SER A 75 -17.67 -4.17 16.32
N GLY A 76 -16.97 -4.68 17.34
CA GLY A 76 -17.47 -5.84 18.07
C GLY A 76 -16.42 -6.52 18.92
N ILE A 77 -16.77 -7.72 19.39
CA ILE A 77 -15.92 -8.53 20.25
C ILE A 77 -14.86 -9.24 19.40
N TRP A 78 -13.59 -8.97 19.65
CA TRP A 78 -12.49 -9.60 18.93
C TRP A 78 -12.09 -10.95 19.55
N PRO A 79 -11.83 -12.02 18.77
CA PRO A 79 -11.94 -12.16 17.30
C PRO A 79 -13.26 -12.84 16.88
N LYS A 80 -14.35 -12.64 17.63
CA LYS A 80 -15.61 -13.36 17.43
C LYS A 80 -16.39 -12.83 16.22
N GLU A 81 -16.45 -11.51 16.10
CA GLU A 81 -17.19 -10.84 15.03
C GLU A 81 -16.34 -10.74 13.75
N ASP A 82 -17.00 -10.48 12.62
CA ASP A 82 -16.36 -10.32 11.32
C ASP A 82 -16.28 -8.86 10.87
N PHE A 83 -15.39 -8.61 9.91
CA PHE A 83 -15.39 -7.35 9.16
C PHE A 83 -16.60 -7.30 8.22
N VAL A 84 -17.31 -6.17 8.21
CA VAL A 84 -18.46 -5.93 7.34
C VAL A 84 -18.14 -4.86 6.29
N PRO A 85 -18.66 -4.95 5.06
CA PRO A 85 -18.40 -3.94 4.02
C PRO A 85 -18.92 -2.55 4.42
N ALA A 86 -18.02 -1.55 4.39
CA ALA A 86 -18.34 -0.15 4.61
C ALA A 86 -18.64 0.53 3.25
N THR A 87 -19.72 0.12 2.60
CA THR A 87 -20.04 0.53 1.21
C THR A 87 -20.17 2.05 1.05
N ASN A 88 -20.78 2.73 2.04
CA ASN A 88 -20.94 4.18 2.00
C ASN A 88 -19.58 4.89 2.04
N LEU A 89 -18.71 4.52 2.99
CA LEU A 89 -17.37 5.07 3.13
C LEU A 89 -16.50 4.77 1.89
N THR A 90 -16.57 3.54 1.38
CA THR A 90 -15.88 3.15 0.14
C THR A 90 -16.32 4.06 -1.01
N THR A 91 -17.63 4.26 -1.19
CA THR A 91 -18.19 5.12 -2.25
C THR A 91 -17.78 6.58 -2.09
N THR A 92 -17.83 7.11 -0.87
CA THR A 92 -17.44 8.49 -0.56
C THR A 92 -15.96 8.75 -0.88
N LEU A 93 -15.11 7.75 -0.68
CA LEU A 93 -13.66 7.85 -0.91
C LEU A 93 -13.19 7.36 -2.29
N THR A 94 -14.10 6.89 -3.15
CA THR A 94 -13.75 6.28 -4.45
C THR A 94 -12.84 7.18 -5.28
N ALA A 95 -13.14 8.48 -5.39
CA ALA A 95 -12.35 9.40 -6.20
C ALA A 95 -10.91 9.53 -5.67
N GLN A 96 -10.74 9.57 -4.35
CA GLN A 96 -9.43 9.64 -3.70
C GLN A 96 -8.68 8.31 -3.83
N LEU A 97 -9.35 7.18 -3.61
CA LEU A 97 -8.75 5.84 -3.69
C LEU A 97 -8.31 5.46 -5.10
N LEU A 98 -9.05 5.88 -6.12
CA LEU A 98 -8.73 5.62 -7.53
C LEU A 98 -7.76 6.65 -8.13
N THR A 99 -7.39 7.69 -7.38
CA THR A 99 -6.40 8.66 -7.85
C THR A 99 -5.02 7.97 -7.98
N PRO A 100 -4.41 7.95 -9.18
CA PRO A 100 -3.08 7.36 -9.35
C PRO A 100 -2.03 8.13 -8.56
N ILE A 101 -1.12 7.38 -7.93
CA ILE A 101 0.00 7.94 -7.15
C ILE A 101 1.27 7.76 -7.97
N LYS A 102 1.96 8.84 -8.31
CA LYS A 102 3.28 8.78 -8.93
C LYS A 102 4.35 8.83 -7.85
N PHE A 103 5.42 8.06 -7.98
CA PHE A 103 6.52 8.05 -7.04
C PHE A 103 7.86 7.74 -7.72
N GLU A 104 8.97 8.18 -7.12
CA GLU A 104 10.32 7.76 -7.49
C GLU A 104 10.66 6.42 -6.84
N TYR A 105 11.36 5.55 -7.56
CA TYR A 105 11.89 4.31 -7.03
C TYR A 105 13.19 3.93 -7.73
N ALA A 106 14.20 3.56 -6.94
CA ALA A 106 15.46 3.04 -7.44
C ALA A 106 16.06 2.06 -6.43
N ASN A 107 16.42 0.86 -6.88
CA ASN A 107 17.16 -0.14 -6.10
C ASN A 107 16.55 -0.41 -4.71
N GLY A 108 15.22 -0.55 -4.62
CA GLY A 108 14.52 -0.81 -3.36
C GLY A 108 14.15 0.42 -2.54
N VAL A 109 14.58 1.62 -2.94
CA VAL A 109 14.31 2.85 -2.22
C VAL A 109 13.19 3.61 -2.91
N VAL A 110 12.10 3.87 -2.17
CA VAL A 110 11.04 4.79 -2.58
C VAL A 110 11.47 6.22 -2.25
N GLY A 111 11.49 7.08 -3.27
CA GLY A 111 11.86 8.50 -3.18
C GLY A 111 10.63 9.39 -3.05
N LYS A 112 10.61 10.50 -3.80
CA LYS A 112 9.49 11.45 -3.76
C LYS A 112 8.18 10.80 -4.19
N VAL A 113 7.12 11.10 -3.45
CA VAL A 113 5.74 10.78 -3.82
C VAL A 113 5.08 12.06 -4.32
N PHE A 114 4.58 12.04 -5.55
CA PHE A 114 3.96 13.17 -6.19
C PHE A 114 2.45 13.12 -5.97
N THR A 115 1.89 14.22 -5.49
CA THR A 115 0.44 14.39 -5.29
C THR A 115 -0.13 15.31 -6.36
N LEU A 116 -1.45 15.29 -6.55
CA LEU A 116 -2.13 16.12 -7.55
C LEU A 116 -1.79 17.62 -7.43
N TRP A 117 -1.57 18.14 -6.21
CA TRP A 117 -1.22 19.55 -6.01
C TRP A 117 0.18 19.90 -6.52
N THR A 118 1.14 18.96 -6.43
CA THR A 118 2.49 19.16 -6.96
C THR A 118 2.51 19.16 -8.49
N GLN A 119 1.60 18.41 -9.13
CA GLN A 119 1.43 18.42 -10.60
C GLN A 119 0.82 19.74 -11.10
N TYR A 120 -0.10 20.35 -10.35
CA TYR A 120 -0.66 21.66 -10.70
C TYR A 120 0.40 22.76 -10.67
N LYS A 121 1.24 22.80 -9.62
CA LYS A 121 2.30 23.81 -9.48
C LYS A 121 3.33 23.77 -10.62
N ASN A 122 3.62 22.59 -11.18
CA ASN A 122 4.55 22.44 -12.31
C ASN A 122 3.94 22.81 -13.67
N ARG A 123 2.61 22.78 -13.82
CA ARG A 123 1.93 23.18 -15.07
C ARG A 123 1.69 24.68 -15.19
N VAL A 124 1.68 25.41 -14.09
CA VAL A 124 1.51 26.87 -14.11
C VAL A 124 2.87 27.55 -13.90
N HIS A 125 3.67 27.60 -14.96
CA HIS A 125 4.70 28.63 -15.07
C HIS A 125 3.97 29.97 -15.24
N PHE A 126 3.75 30.67 -14.13
CA PHE A 126 3.46 32.11 -14.20
C PHE A 126 4.74 32.78 -14.70
N ARG A 127 4.72 33.23 -15.95
CA ARG A 127 5.58 34.31 -16.42
C ARG A 127 5.13 35.62 -15.78
#